data_AF-A0A933MK91-F1
#
_entry.id   AF-A0A933MK91-F1
#
_cell.length_a   1.000
_cell.length_b   1.000
_cell.length_c   1.000
_cell.angle_alpha   90.00
_cell.angle_beta   90.00
_cell.angle_gamma   90.00
#
_symmetry.space_group_name_H-M   'P 1'
#
loop_
_entity.id
_entity.type
_entity.pdbx_description
1 polymer ?
#
loop_
_entity_poly.entity_id
_entity_poly.type
_entity_poly.pdbx_seq_one_letter_code
_entity_poly.pdbx_strand_id
1 'polypeptide(L)'
;MPSCWKCHRDLGPMLEHQKMVTEKGPICYACFNALQMEAEGMASLEALERKSAASPGLRRAGSLLLLLFAGWMDYITGPEIASAPFYILVILPIAFFEPLWICLVYSVLAAFIYLTSDILSTPGSVTLVYPYWRAVARLFSFALISSTISQLLGERRRLRDSERSLLEKARELEEKNRYLGELLGQVKRLQEELVAKERRAAIAETVNSATYEIERPLVSISVHVEDLLRSVKPHENIHPLVEKIGERVRDMEGILKNIRDIRKVEGG
;
A
#
# COMPACT_ATOMS: atom_id res chain seq x y z
N MET A 1 20.86 -6.90 -18.11
CA MET A 1 21.36 -7.88 -17.12
C MET A 1 20.80 -7.50 -15.76
N PRO A 2 20.43 -8.44 -14.88
CA PRO A 2 19.99 -8.07 -13.54
C PRO A 2 21.16 -7.48 -12.76
N SER A 3 21.07 -6.21 -12.37
CA SER A 3 22.04 -5.55 -11.50
C SER A 3 21.53 -5.53 -10.07
N CYS A 4 22.43 -5.60 -9.08
CA CYS A 4 22.07 -5.40 -7.69
C CYS A 4 21.45 -4.00 -7.51
N TRP A 5 20.23 -3.90 -7.00
CA TRP A 5 19.57 -2.60 -6.87
C TRP A 5 20.26 -1.65 -5.88
N LYS A 6 21.03 -2.18 -4.90
CA LYS A 6 21.70 -1.37 -3.86
C LYS A 6 23.09 -0.90 -4.27
N CYS A 7 23.90 -1.74 -4.92
CA CYS A 7 25.27 -1.38 -5.30
C CYS A 7 25.50 -1.28 -6.81
N HIS A 8 24.45 -1.46 -7.63
CA HIS A 8 24.47 -1.44 -9.09
C HIS A 8 25.46 -2.41 -9.77
N ARG A 9 26.07 -3.33 -9.01
CA ARG A 9 26.98 -4.33 -9.55
C ARG A 9 26.20 -5.35 -10.39
N ASP A 10 26.70 -5.66 -11.57
CA ASP A 10 26.11 -6.66 -12.46
C ASP A 10 26.12 -8.05 -11.81
N LEU A 11 24.95 -8.67 -11.72
CA LEU A 11 24.80 -10.05 -11.26
C LEU A 11 24.84 -10.95 -12.50
N GLY A 12 26.05 -11.19 -12.99
CA GLY A 12 26.30 -12.06 -14.13
C GLY A 12 25.74 -13.49 -13.93
N PRO A 13 25.63 -14.28 -15.02
CA PRO A 13 25.03 -15.62 -14.99
C PRO A 13 25.79 -16.61 -14.10
N MET A 14 27.08 -16.40 -13.83
CA MET A 14 27.87 -17.27 -12.93
C MET A 14 27.57 -17.07 -11.43
N LEU A 15 26.73 -16.10 -11.03
CA LEU A 15 26.40 -15.80 -9.62
C LEU A 15 24.93 -16.12 -9.27
N GLU A 16 24.27 -17.00 -10.02
CA GLU A 16 22.86 -17.37 -9.81
C GLU A 16 22.57 -17.85 -8.37
N HIS A 17 23.52 -18.56 -7.77
CA HIS A 17 23.45 -19.09 -6.39
C HIS A 17 23.63 -18.02 -5.29
N GLN A 18 23.98 -16.78 -5.64
CA GLN A 18 24.10 -15.64 -4.72
C GLN A 18 23.04 -14.55 -4.95
N LYS A 19 22.06 -14.80 -5.84
CA LYS A 19 20.93 -13.88 -6.05
C LYS A 19 19.90 -14.10 -4.95
N MET A 20 19.74 -13.11 -4.08
CA MET A 20 18.58 -13.04 -3.21
C MET A 20 17.56 -12.10 -3.84
N VAL A 21 16.28 -12.47 -3.83
CA VAL A 21 15.19 -11.64 -4.35
C VAL A 21 14.52 -10.97 -3.16
N THR A 22 14.52 -9.65 -3.18
CA THR A 22 13.76 -8.82 -2.22
C THR A 22 12.55 -8.21 -2.91
N GLU A 23 11.60 -7.64 -2.16
CA GLU A 23 10.48 -6.88 -2.74
C GLU A 23 10.94 -5.74 -3.66
N LYS A 24 12.16 -5.21 -3.46
CA LYS A 24 12.77 -4.14 -4.27
C LYS A 24 13.56 -4.65 -5.48
N GLY A 25 13.60 -5.96 -5.71
CA GLY A 25 14.33 -6.61 -6.80
C GLY A 25 15.56 -7.41 -6.36
N PRO A 26 16.41 -7.83 -7.33
CA PRO A 26 17.56 -8.68 -7.08
C PRO A 26 18.68 -7.92 -6.33
N ILE A 27 19.23 -8.56 -5.29
CA ILE A 27 20.31 -8.01 -4.48
C ILE A 27 21.47 -9.01 -4.40
N CYS A 28 22.71 -8.51 -4.35
CA CYS A 28 23.87 -9.36 -4.15
C CYS A 28 23.99 -9.83 -2.69
N TYR A 29 24.55 -11.02 -2.48
CA TYR A 29 24.75 -11.62 -1.16
C TYR A 29 25.43 -10.69 -0.15
N ALA A 30 26.47 -9.95 -0.56
CA ALA A 30 27.16 -9.01 0.32
C ALA A 30 26.27 -7.84 0.79
N CYS A 31 25.46 -7.27 -0.12
CA CYS A 31 24.51 -6.21 0.24
C CYS A 31 23.34 -6.73 1.06
N PHE A 32 22.93 -7.99 0.84
CA PHE A 32 21.91 -8.65 1.64
C PHE A 32 22.39 -8.87 3.07
N ASN A 33 23.58 -9.43 3.27
CA ASN A 33 24.14 -9.63 4.62
C ASN A 33 24.38 -8.30 5.35
N ALA A 34 24.83 -7.25 4.65
CA ALA A 34 24.96 -5.92 5.25
C ALA A 34 23.60 -5.38 5.73
N LEU A 35 22.54 -5.53 4.93
CA LEU A 35 21.18 -5.17 5.33
C LEU A 35 20.67 -6.00 6.50
N GLN A 36 20.98 -7.30 6.54
CA GLN A 36 20.56 -8.19 7.61
C GLN A 36 21.27 -7.85 8.92
N MET A 37 22.58 -7.56 8.89
CA MET A 37 23.33 -7.09 10.06
C MET A 37 22.85 -5.72 10.55
N GLU A 38 22.53 -4.79 9.65
CA GLU A 38 21.89 -3.51 10.00
C GLU A 38 20.52 -3.74 10.67
N ALA A 39 19.71 -4.66 10.14
CA ALA A 39 18.39 -5.00 10.66
C ALA A 39 18.46 -5.69 12.04
N GLU A 40 19.38 -6.63 12.25
CA GLU A 40 19.60 -7.32 13.54
C GLU A 40 20.17 -6.36 14.60
N GLY A 41 21.09 -5.46 14.20
CA GLY A 41 21.59 -4.39 15.05
C GLY A 41 20.48 -3.44 15.49
N MET A 42 19.59 -3.02 14.57
CA MET A 42 18.44 -2.20 14.92
C MET A 42 17.40 -2.95 15.76
N ALA A 43 17.13 -4.23 15.48
CA ALA A 43 16.17 -5.03 16.24
C ALA A 43 16.64 -5.31 17.68
N SER A 44 17.95 -5.52 17.89
CA SER A 44 18.53 -5.69 19.23
C SER A 44 18.52 -4.39 20.03
N LEU A 45 18.77 -3.24 19.38
CA LEU A 45 18.59 -1.92 19.99
C LEU A 45 17.12 -1.64 20.32
N GLU A 46 16.17 -2.00 19.45
CA GLU A 46 14.74 -1.85 19.69
C GLU A 46 14.23 -2.78 20.83
N ALA A 47 14.81 -3.98 20.97
CA ALA A 47 14.50 -4.88 22.08
C ALA A 47 15.03 -4.35 23.42
N LEU A 48 16.22 -3.73 23.43
CA LEU A 48 16.77 -3.02 24.58
C LEU A 48 15.98 -1.74 24.88
N GLU A 49 15.52 -1.02 23.86
CA GLU A 49 14.64 0.14 23.96
C GLU A 49 13.28 -0.26 24.57
N ARG A 50 12.67 -1.37 24.15
CA ARG A 50 11.43 -1.88 24.77
C ARG A 50 11.60 -2.29 26.22
N LYS A 51 12.71 -2.92 26.58
CA LYS A 51 13.00 -3.30 27.98
C LYS A 51 13.33 -2.08 28.84
N SER A 52 14.03 -1.08 28.30
CA SER A 52 14.35 0.15 29.03
C SER A 52 13.17 1.12 29.11
N ALA A 53 12.26 1.10 28.13
CA ALA A 53 11.02 1.89 28.12
C ALA A 53 10.02 1.50 29.23
N ALA A 54 10.22 0.36 29.91
CA ALA A 54 9.30 -0.14 30.91
C ALA A 54 9.25 0.68 32.21
N SER A 55 10.25 1.52 32.52
CA SER A 55 10.10 2.53 33.57
C SER A 55 10.95 3.79 33.34
N PRO A 56 10.33 4.96 33.08
CA PRO A 56 11.07 6.21 32.86
C PRO A 56 11.88 6.64 34.10
N GLY A 57 11.41 6.27 35.31
CA GLY A 57 12.11 6.55 36.56
C GLY A 57 13.45 5.82 36.69
N LEU A 58 13.50 4.52 36.37
CA LEU A 58 14.72 3.71 36.49
C LEU A 58 15.80 4.18 35.51
N ARG A 59 15.39 4.56 34.30
CA ARG A 59 16.31 5.14 33.30
C ARG A 59 16.93 6.44 33.80
N ARG A 60 16.11 7.38 34.28
CA ARG A 60 16.60 8.66 34.82
C ARG A 60 17.52 8.45 36.02
N ALA A 61 17.15 7.55 36.93
CA ALA A 61 17.97 7.20 38.08
C ALA A 61 19.30 6.55 37.67
N GLY A 62 19.28 5.60 36.75
CA GLY A 62 20.49 4.95 36.23
C GLY A 62 21.41 5.92 35.50
N SER A 63 20.86 6.82 34.68
CA SER A 63 21.61 7.89 34.03
C SER A 63 22.24 8.87 35.03
N LEU A 64 21.51 9.21 36.10
CA LEU A 64 22.02 10.10 37.15
C LEU A 64 23.14 9.42 37.95
N LEU A 65 22.98 8.12 38.24
CA LEU A 65 24.02 7.30 38.88
C LEU A 65 25.29 7.22 38.02
N LEU A 66 25.15 6.98 36.71
CA LEU A 66 26.28 6.97 35.78
C LEU A 66 26.96 8.34 35.69
N LEU A 67 26.19 9.43 35.74
CA LEU A 67 26.73 10.79 35.73
C LEU A 67 27.56 11.08 36.99
N LEU A 68 27.06 10.66 38.16
CA LEU A 68 27.81 10.74 39.41
C LEU A 68 29.08 9.89 39.38
N PHE A 69 28.99 8.68 38.83
CA PHE A 69 30.14 7.79 38.65
C PHE A 69 31.20 8.42 37.73
N ALA A 70 30.79 9.03 36.61
CA ALA A 70 31.68 9.75 35.71
C ALA A 70 32.36 10.94 36.42
N GLY A 71 31.62 11.71 37.23
CA GLY A 71 32.18 12.79 38.04
C GLY A 71 33.18 12.30 39.09
N TRP A 72 32.91 11.18 39.75
CA TRP A 72 33.83 10.56 40.71
C TRP A 72 35.11 10.04 40.04
N MET A 73 34.98 9.40 38.87
CA MET A 73 36.11 9.01 38.04
C MET A 73 36.97 10.22 37.66
N ASP A 74 36.34 11.30 37.21
CA ASP A 74 37.00 12.54 36.79
C ASP A 74 37.80 13.17 37.94
N TYR A 75 37.25 13.15 39.16
CA TYR A 75 37.93 13.59 40.37
C TYR A 75 39.22 12.79 40.64
N ILE A 76 39.19 11.46 40.49
CA ILE A 76 40.35 10.59 40.72
C ILE A 76 41.39 10.74 39.60
N THR A 77 40.93 10.90 38.36
CA THR A 77 41.78 10.86 37.16
C THR A 77 42.62 12.14 37.01
N GLY A 78 42.17 13.25 37.60
CA GLY A 78 42.88 14.52 37.58
C GLY A 78 42.72 15.31 36.26
N PRO A 79 43.16 16.58 36.23
CA PRO A 79 42.84 17.53 35.16
C PRO A 79 43.57 17.28 33.83
N GLU A 80 44.59 16.42 33.84
CA GLU A 80 45.49 16.09 32.72
C GLU A 80 44.82 15.18 31.67
N ILE A 81 43.83 14.37 32.08
CA ILE A 81 43.18 13.41 31.18
C ILE A 81 41.88 14.00 30.63
N ALA A 82 41.70 13.88 29.31
CA ALA A 82 40.49 14.35 28.64
C ALA A 82 39.27 13.47 29.02
N SER A 83 38.57 13.84 30.09
CA SER A 83 37.39 13.11 30.60
C SER A 83 36.09 13.35 29.84
N ALA A 84 36.07 14.28 28.87
CA ALA A 84 34.88 14.64 28.09
C ALA A 84 34.16 13.45 27.40
N PRO A 85 34.85 12.42 26.86
CA PRO A 85 34.18 11.28 26.24
C PRO A 85 33.30 10.48 27.20
N PHE A 86 33.66 10.40 28.49
CA PHE A 86 32.87 9.67 29.49
C PHE A 86 31.52 10.33 29.73
N TYR A 87 31.48 11.66 29.80
CA TYR A 87 30.23 12.40 29.94
C TYR A 87 29.35 12.28 28.69
N ILE A 88 29.93 12.25 27.48
CA ILE A 88 29.19 12.01 26.25
C ILE A 88 28.54 10.63 26.27
N LEU A 89 29.26 9.60 26.75
CA LEU A 89 28.74 8.24 26.86
C LEU A 89 27.51 8.15 27.79
N VAL A 90 27.47 8.97 28.85
CA VAL A 90 26.30 9.07 29.75
C VAL A 90 25.14 9.85 29.11
N ILE A 91 25.45 10.93 28.38
CA ILE A 91 24.44 11.81 27.77
C ILE A 91 23.78 11.16 26.55
N LEU A 92 24.51 10.31 25.81
CA LEU A 92 24.04 9.65 24.61
C LEU A 92 22.71 8.90 24.83
N PRO A 93 22.61 7.92 25.76
CA PRO A 93 21.35 7.20 26.00
C PRO A 93 20.21 8.13 26.47
N ILE A 94 20.51 9.20 27.22
CA ILE A 94 19.48 10.18 27.64
C ILE A 94 18.92 10.89 26.40
N ALA A 95 19.79 11.32 25.48
CA ALA A 95 19.41 11.99 24.25
C ALA A 95 18.57 11.10 23.31
N PHE A 96 18.70 9.77 23.41
CA PHE A 96 17.89 8.82 22.64
C PHE A 96 16.44 8.72 23.12
N PHE A 97 16.22 8.84 24.42
CA PHE A 97 14.94 8.43 25.00
C PHE A 97 14.17 9.57 25.68
N GLU A 98 14.82 10.69 26.02
CA GLU A 98 14.17 11.82 26.70
C GLU A 98 14.00 13.02 25.76
N PRO A 99 12.99 13.88 26.00
CA PRO A 99 12.80 15.14 25.29
C PRO A 99 13.97 16.11 25.51
N LEU A 100 14.11 17.07 24.58
CA LEU A 100 15.21 18.03 24.52
C LEU A 100 15.40 18.84 25.81
N TRP A 101 14.31 19.18 26.52
CA TRP A 101 14.41 19.94 27.77
C TRP A 101 15.08 19.13 28.91
N ILE A 102 14.84 17.82 28.99
CA ILE A 102 15.50 16.94 29.97
C ILE A 102 16.97 16.80 29.62
N CYS A 103 17.28 16.64 28.35
CA CYS A 103 18.64 16.59 27.84
C CYS A 103 19.45 17.85 28.18
N LEU A 104 18.82 19.03 28.10
CA LEU A 104 19.40 20.30 28.56
C LEU A 104 19.67 20.30 30.07
N VAL A 105 18.71 19.86 30.88
CA VAL A 105 18.90 19.76 32.35
C VAL A 105 20.09 18.85 32.70
N TYR A 106 20.21 17.70 32.04
CA TYR A 106 21.34 16.79 32.25
C TYR A 106 22.67 17.36 31.75
N SER A 107 22.67 18.14 30.66
CA SER A 107 23.87 18.83 30.18
C SER A 107 24.35 19.90 31.16
N VAL A 108 23.42 20.64 31.78
CA VAL A 108 23.71 21.60 32.85
C VAL A 108 24.26 20.87 34.08
N LEU A 109 23.62 19.79 34.51
CA LEU A 109 24.06 19.00 35.66
C LEU A 109 25.47 18.40 35.44
N ALA A 110 25.75 17.90 34.24
CA ALA A 110 27.07 17.40 33.86
C ALA A 110 28.15 18.49 33.96
N ALA A 111 27.86 19.70 33.49
CA ALA A 111 28.79 20.82 33.58
C ALA A 111 29.04 21.27 35.03
N PHE A 112 28.02 21.24 35.89
CA PHE A 112 28.16 21.53 37.32
C PHE A 112 29.02 20.48 38.04
N ILE A 113 28.79 19.19 37.76
CA ILE A 113 29.58 18.10 38.33
C ILE A 113 31.05 18.26 37.90
N TYR A 114 31.28 18.54 36.62
CA TYR A 114 32.62 18.80 36.10
C TYR A 114 33.29 19.99 36.80
N LEU A 115 32.60 21.14 36.91
CA LEU A 115 33.13 22.34 37.57
C LEU A 115 33.49 22.07 39.03
N THR A 116 32.64 21.31 39.74
CA THR A 116 32.87 20.96 41.14
C THR A 116 34.09 20.05 41.29
N SER A 117 34.26 19.09 40.38
CA SER A 117 35.44 18.22 40.30
C SER A 117 36.72 19.03 40.05
N ASP A 118 36.70 19.95 39.07
CA ASP A 118 37.86 20.75 38.66
C ASP A 118 38.36 21.67 39.80
N ILE A 119 37.44 22.27 40.55
CA ILE A 119 37.73 23.12 41.73
C ILE A 119 38.33 22.29 42.87
N LEU A 120 37.79 21.11 43.15
CA LEU A 120 38.26 20.24 44.23
C LEU A 120 39.63 19.63 43.94
N SER A 121 39.88 19.25 42.69
CA SER A 121 41.13 18.59 42.27
C SER A 121 42.32 19.55 42.15
N THR A 122 42.09 20.87 42.07
CA THR A 122 43.17 21.85 41.89
C THR A 122 43.08 23.05 42.86
N PRO A 123 43.32 22.86 44.17
CA PRO A 123 43.12 23.92 45.18
C PRO A 123 44.05 25.15 45.07
N GLY A 124 44.99 25.18 44.11
CA GLY A 124 46.04 26.20 43.99
C GLY A 124 46.09 27.00 42.68
N SER A 125 45.26 26.69 41.68
CA SER A 125 45.22 27.42 40.39
C SER A 125 44.30 28.65 40.47
N VAL A 126 44.76 29.70 41.16
CA VAL A 126 44.03 30.96 41.43
C VAL A 126 43.82 31.88 40.21
N THR A 127 44.01 31.42 38.97
CA THR A 127 43.48 32.17 37.81
C THR A 127 41.99 31.92 37.71
N LEU A 128 41.22 32.72 38.45
CA LEU A 128 39.76 32.68 38.61
C LEU A 128 38.94 32.61 37.30
N VAL A 129 39.56 32.78 36.14
CA VAL A 129 38.91 32.81 34.82
C VAL A 129 39.00 31.45 34.11
N TYR A 130 40.08 30.70 34.29
CA TYR A 130 40.35 29.47 33.52
C TYR A 130 39.35 28.32 33.80
N PRO A 131 39.05 27.93 35.05
CA PRO A 131 38.14 26.81 35.32
C PRO A 131 36.68 27.13 34.91
N TYR A 132 36.25 28.37 35.11
CA TYR A 132 34.91 28.82 34.70
C TYR A 132 34.76 28.84 33.18
N TRP A 133 35.77 29.35 32.46
CA TRP A 133 35.77 29.31 31.00
C TRP A 133 35.72 27.89 30.46
N ARG A 134 36.50 26.97 31.06
CA ARG A 134 36.56 25.56 30.67
C ARG A 134 35.22 24.85 30.93
N ALA A 135 34.52 25.18 32.01
CA ALA A 135 33.18 24.67 32.30
C ALA A 135 32.13 25.22 31.33
N VAL A 136 32.19 26.51 30.99
CA VAL A 136 31.29 27.13 29.99
C VAL A 136 31.48 26.51 28.60
N ALA A 137 32.73 26.32 28.16
CA ALA A 137 33.02 25.67 26.88
C ALA A 137 32.49 24.23 26.81
N ARG A 138 32.59 23.48 27.90
CA ARG A 138 32.02 22.11 28.00
C ARG A 138 30.50 22.10 28.06
N LEU A 139 29.88 23.01 28.82
CA LEU A 139 28.43 23.17 28.84
C LEU A 139 27.89 23.42 27.43
N PHE A 140 28.51 24.33 26.69
CA PHE A 140 28.11 24.64 25.31
C PHE A 140 28.27 23.42 24.40
N SER A 141 29.38 22.68 24.54
CA SER A 141 29.65 21.47 23.76
C SER A 141 28.63 20.36 24.05
N PHE A 142 28.34 20.07 25.32
CA PHE A 142 27.33 19.08 25.70
C PHE A 142 25.92 19.50 25.28
N ALA A 143 25.56 20.77 25.44
CA ALA A 143 24.28 21.30 24.98
C ALA A 143 24.13 21.18 23.46
N LEU A 144 25.16 21.53 22.69
CA LEU A 144 25.14 21.39 21.23
C LEU A 144 25.03 19.94 20.79
N ILE A 145 25.87 19.05 21.33
CA ILE A 145 25.86 17.62 20.99
C ILE A 145 24.50 17.01 21.34
N SER A 146 24.00 17.26 22.54
CA SER A 146 22.73 16.72 23.03
C SER A 146 21.55 17.26 22.21
N SER A 147 21.51 18.57 21.94
CA SER A 147 20.48 19.18 21.10
C SER A 147 20.50 18.63 19.67
N THR A 148 21.67 18.49 19.06
CA THR A 148 21.82 17.96 17.70
C THR A 148 21.30 16.52 17.62
N ILE A 149 21.68 15.67 18.58
CA ILE A 149 21.23 14.28 18.64
C ILE A 149 19.71 14.21 18.86
N SER A 150 19.16 14.98 19.80
CA SER A 150 17.72 14.98 20.07
C SER A 150 16.90 15.48 18.87
N GLN A 151 17.38 16.50 18.14
CA GLN A 151 16.73 16.98 16.92
C GLN A 151 16.77 15.94 15.81
N LEU A 152 17.93 15.34 15.54
CA LEU A 152 18.11 14.34 14.50
C LEU A 152 17.27 13.08 14.75
N LEU A 153 17.13 12.67 16.01
CA LEU A 153 16.27 11.56 16.39
C LEU A 153 14.78 11.93 16.35
N GLY A 154 14.44 13.17 16.72
CA GLY A 154 13.07 13.70 16.58
C GLY A 154 12.61 13.72 15.13
N GLU A 155 13.47 14.17 14.21
CA GLU A 155 13.21 14.15 12.77
C GLU A 155 13.10 12.73 12.23
N ARG A 156 14.00 11.81 12.63
CA ARG A 156 13.89 10.39 12.23
C ARG A 156 12.59 9.73 12.71
N ARG A 157 12.10 10.05 13.91
CA ARG A 157 10.80 9.54 14.40
C ARG A 157 9.66 10.10 13.55
N ARG A 158 9.64 11.42 13.30
CA ARG A 158 8.64 12.07 12.43
C ARG A 158 8.63 11.49 11.01
N LEU A 159 9.81 11.26 10.43
CA LEU A 159 9.94 10.65 9.11
C LEU A 159 9.35 9.24 9.08
N ARG A 160 9.69 8.39 10.06
CA ARG A 160 9.12 7.03 10.16
C ARG A 160 7.60 7.03 10.33
N ASP A 161 7.07 7.94 11.15
CA ASP A 161 5.62 8.06 11.34
C ASP A 161 4.92 8.55 10.06
N SER A 162 5.54 9.49 9.34
CA SER A 162 5.04 9.96 8.04
C SER A 162 5.06 8.85 6.99
N GLU A 163 6.12 8.03 6.93
CA GLU A 163 6.24 6.89 6.02
C GLU A 163 5.16 5.84 6.30
N ARG A 164 4.90 5.53 7.58
CA ARG A 164 3.79 4.65 7.97
C ARG A 164 2.43 5.19 7.52
N SER A 165 2.19 6.49 7.73
CA SER A 165 0.93 7.11 7.30
C SER A 165 0.75 7.09 5.78
N LEU A 166 1.84 7.21 5.02
CA LEU A 166 1.82 7.12 3.55
C LEU A 166 1.54 5.69 3.09
N LEU A 167 2.14 4.69 3.73
CA LEU A 167 1.89 3.28 3.42
C LEU A 167 0.43 2.89 3.73
N GLU A 168 -0.13 3.39 4.82
CA GLU A 168 -1.54 3.17 5.18
C GLU A 168 -2.48 3.80 4.16
N LYS A 169 -2.23 5.06 3.78
CA LYS A 169 -3.00 5.74 2.71
C LYS A 169 -2.86 5.08 1.35
N ALA A 170 -1.67 4.55 1.02
CA ALA A 170 -1.45 3.82 -0.23
C ALA A 170 -2.30 2.54 -0.28
N ARG A 171 -2.38 1.80 0.83
CA ARG A 171 -3.27 0.63 0.95
C ARG A 171 -4.74 1.02 0.82
N GLU A 172 -5.16 2.08 1.49
CA GLU A 172 -6.55 2.57 1.41
C GLU A 172 -6.93 2.95 -0.04
N LEU A 173 -6.01 3.61 -0.75
CA LEU A 173 -6.19 3.95 -2.17
C LEU A 173 -6.28 2.71 -3.06
N GLU A 174 -5.45 1.70 -2.80
CA GLU A 174 -5.46 0.45 -3.56
C GLU A 174 -6.79 -0.32 -3.37
N GLU A 175 -7.31 -0.37 -2.14
CA GLU A 175 -8.61 -0.95 -1.83
C GLU A 175 -9.75 -0.20 -2.52
N LYS A 176 -9.74 1.14 -2.45
CA LYS A 176 -10.73 1.97 -3.15
C LYS A 176 -10.68 1.78 -4.66
N ASN A 177 -9.49 1.67 -5.23
CA ASN A 177 -9.33 1.42 -6.67
C ASN A 177 -9.86 0.04 -7.07
N ARG A 178 -9.60 -0.99 -6.26
CA ARG A 178 -10.17 -2.33 -6.45
C ARG A 178 -11.69 -2.30 -6.40
N TYR A 179 -12.26 -1.62 -5.40
CA TYR A 179 -13.70 -1.47 -5.25
C TYR A 179 -14.35 -0.73 -6.44
N LEU A 180 -13.73 0.35 -6.92
CA LEU A 180 -14.19 1.05 -8.12
C LEU A 180 -14.12 0.16 -9.37
N GLY A 181 -13.09 -0.68 -9.48
CA GLY A 181 -12.99 -1.69 -10.54
C GLY A 181 -14.15 -2.69 -10.53
N GLU A 182 -14.56 -3.15 -9.34
CA GLU A 182 -15.71 -4.05 -9.18
C GLU A 182 -17.03 -3.38 -9.57
N LEU A 183 -17.25 -2.14 -9.11
CA LEU A 183 -18.42 -1.32 -9.48
C LEU A 183 -18.52 -1.10 -10.98
N LEU A 184 -17.41 -0.72 -11.64
CA LEU A 184 -17.36 -0.58 -13.10
C LEU A 184 -17.69 -1.90 -13.79
N GLY A 185 -17.20 -3.03 -13.26
CA GLY A 185 -17.55 -4.36 -13.76
C GLY A 185 -19.02 -4.73 -13.57
N GLN A 186 -19.68 -4.26 -12.51
CA GLN A 186 -21.13 -4.46 -12.30
C GLN A 186 -21.95 -3.61 -13.27
N VAL A 187 -21.62 -2.32 -13.42
CA VAL A 187 -22.32 -1.41 -14.33
C VAL A 187 -22.22 -1.93 -15.76
N LYS A 188 -21.03 -2.38 -16.19
CA LYS A 188 -20.84 -2.95 -17.52
C LYS A 188 -21.74 -4.17 -17.77
N ARG A 189 -21.81 -5.10 -16.79
CA ARG A 189 -22.68 -6.28 -16.89
C ARG A 189 -24.16 -5.91 -16.98
N LEU A 190 -24.61 -4.97 -16.16
CA LEU A 190 -26.00 -4.48 -16.21
C LEU A 190 -26.31 -3.81 -17.54
N GLN A 191 -25.39 -3.03 -18.09
CA GLN A 191 -25.54 -2.41 -19.39
C GLN A 191 -25.62 -3.45 -20.51
N GLU A 192 -24.77 -4.48 -20.49
CA GLU A 192 -24.82 -5.58 -21.45
C GLU A 192 -26.14 -6.36 -21.37
N GLU A 193 -26.66 -6.59 -20.15
CA GLU A 193 -27.95 -7.26 -19.95
C GLU A 193 -29.12 -6.40 -20.47
N LEU A 194 -29.12 -5.10 -20.19
CA LEU A 194 -30.13 -4.17 -20.69
C LEU A 194 -30.12 -4.09 -22.22
N VAL A 195 -28.94 -3.95 -22.83
CA VAL A 195 -28.80 -3.94 -24.29
C VAL A 195 -29.29 -5.25 -24.91
N ALA A 196 -29.03 -6.40 -24.27
CA ALA A 196 -29.53 -7.68 -24.73
C ALA A 196 -31.07 -7.77 -24.63
N LYS A 197 -31.66 -7.28 -23.54
CA LYS A 197 -33.13 -7.22 -23.37
C LYS A 197 -33.79 -6.28 -24.38
N GLU A 198 -33.22 -5.10 -24.58
CA GLU A 198 -33.75 -4.10 -25.52
C GLU A 198 -33.66 -4.59 -26.97
N ARG A 199 -32.54 -5.22 -27.36
CA ARG A 199 -32.42 -5.87 -28.67
C ARG A 199 -33.46 -6.97 -28.88
N ARG A 200 -33.69 -7.82 -27.87
CA ARG A 200 -34.73 -8.87 -27.94
C ARG A 200 -36.13 -8.27 -28.09
N ALA A 201 -36.43 -7.19 -27.35
CA ALA A 201 -37.71 -6.50 -27.45
C ALA A 201 -37.93 -5.88 -28.85
N ALA A 202 -36.93 -5.20 -29.41
CA ALA A 202 -37.00 -4.63 -30.76
C ALA A 202 -37.14 -5.71 -31.86
N ILE A 203 -36.44 -6.84 -31.74
CA ILE A 203 -36.61 -7.99 -32.64
C ILE A 203 -38.03 -8.56 -32.50
N ALA A 204 -38.53 -8.71 -31.27
CA ALA A 204 -39.88 -9.20 -31.04
C ALA A 204 -40.95 -8.27 -31.65
N GLU A 205 -40.76 -6.96 -31.61
CA GLU A 205 -41.68 -5.98 -32.21
C GLU A 205 -41.65 -6.04 -33.75
N THR A 206 -40.47 -6.05 -34.36
CA THR A 206 -40.31 -6.15 -35.83
C THR A 206 -40.87 -7.46 -36.38
N VAL A 207 -40.64 -8.59 -35.69
CA VAL A 207 -41.23 -9.89 -36.04
C VAL A 207 -42.75 -9.88 -35.92
N ASN A 208 -43.32 -9.14 -34.95
CA ASN A 208 -44.78 -8.98 -34.84
C ASN A 208 -45.37 -8.33 -36.08
N SER A 209 -44.77 -7.21 -36.48
CA SER A 209 -45.23 -6.44 -37.64
C SER A 209 -45.13 -7.27 -38.90
N ALA A 210 -44.00 -7.96 -39.11
CA ALA A 210 -43.79 -8.82 -40.27
C ALA A 210 -44.77 -10.01 -40.30
N THR A 211 -45.05 -10.63 -39.16
CA THR A 211 -46.00 -11.76 -39.08
C THR A 211 -47.40 -11.31 -39.50
N TYR A 212 -47.86 -10.18 -38.97
CA TYR A 212 -49.18 -9.63 -39.30
C TYR A 212 -49.29 -9.26 -40.79
N GLU A 213 -48.24 -8.65 -41.35
CA GLU A 213 -48.20 -8.30 -42.77
C GLU A 213 -48.15 -9.51 -43.71
N ILE A 214 -47.56 -10.64 -43.29
CA ILE A 214 -47.51 -11.88 -44.09
C ILE A 214 -48.80 -12.71 -43.94
N GLU A 215 -49.43 -12.70 -42.76
CA GLU A 215 -50.69 -13.44 -42.52
C GLU A 215 -51.82 -12.91 -43.41
N ARG A 216 -51.90 -11.59 -43.62
CA ARG A 216 -52.94 -10.96 -44.43
C ARG A 216 -53.00 -11.45 -45.89
N PRO A 217 -51.91 -11.44 -46.68
CA PRO A 217 -51.91 -12.00 -48.03
C PRO A 217 -52.03 -13.53 -48.02
N LEU A 218 -51.51 -14.26 -47.02
CA LEU A 218 -51.69 -15.71 -46.92
C LEU A 218 -53.16 -16.10 -46.79
N VAL A 219 -53.92 -15.44 -45.92
CA VAL A 219 -55.37 -15.66 -45.78
C VAL A 219 -56.10 -15.30 -47.08
N SER A 220 -55.67 -14.24 -47.76
CA SER A 220 -56.24 -13.91 -49.08
C SER A 220 -55.94 -15.01 -50.10
N ILE A 221 -54.71 -15.50 -50.18
CA ILE A 221 -54.30 -16.53 -51.14
C ILE A 221 -55.00 -17.86 -50.82
N SER A 222 -55.12 -18.26 -49.55
CA SER A 222 -55.80 -19.51 -49.18
C SER A 222 -57.26 -19.51 -49.64
N VAL A 223 -57.99 -18.40 -49.45
CA VAL A 223 -59.36 -18.24 -49.97
C VAL A 223 -59.42 -18.35 -51.49
N HIS A 224 -58.52 -17.66 -52.22
CA HIS A 224 -58.52 -17.70 -53.69
C HIS A 224 -58.15 -19.08 -54.24
N VAL A 225 -57.23 -19.79 -53.57
CA VAL A 225 -56.85 -21.17 -53.93
C VAL A 225 -58.03 -22.11 -53.72
N GLU A 226 -58.78 -21.95 -52.63
CA GLU A 226 -59.94 -22.79 -52.32
C GLU A 226 -61.10 -22.55 -53.30
N ASP A 227 -61.32 -21.30 -53.71
CA ASP A 227 -62.27 -20.94 -54.77
C ASP A 227 -61.84 -21.47 -56.16
N LEU A 228 -60.53 -21.43 -56.47
CA LEU A 228 -59.98 -22.04 -57.69
C LEU A 228 -60.15 -23.57 -57.68
N LEU A 229 -59.88 -24.23 -56.55
CA LEU A 229 -60.09 -25.69 -56.42
C LEU A 229 -61.56 -26.08 -56.58
N ARG A 230 -62.51 -25.24 -56.15
CA ARG A 230 -63.95 -25.49 -56.36
C ARG A 230 -64.40 -25.31 -57.81
N SER A 231 -63.75 -24.42 -58.55
CA SER A 231 -64.16 -24.05 -59.91
C SER A 231 -63.50 -24.90 -61.01
N VAL A 232 -62.32 -25.46 -60.74
CA VAL A 232 -61.57 -26.32 -61.68
C VAL A 232 -62.03 -27.78 -61.56
N LYS A 233 -62.31 -28.43 -62.71
CA LYS A 233 -62.70 -29.85 -62.72
C LYS A 233 -61.47 -30.75 -62.44
N PRO A 234 -61.63 -31.92 -61.77
CA PRO A 234 -60.51 -32.77 -61.34
C PRO A 234 -59.57 -33.32 -62.43
N HIS A 235 -59.93 -33.20 -63.72
CA HIS A 235 -59.18 -33.75 -64.86
C HIS A 235 -58.49 -32.69 -65.72
N GLU A 236 -58.53 -31.42 -65.32
CA GLU A 236 -57.79 -30.35 -65.97
C GLU A 236 -56.33 -30.33 -65.48
N ASN A 237 -55.36 -30.16 -66.38
CA ASN A 237 -53.91 -30.11 -66.06
C ASN A 237 -53.52 -29.06 -65.01
N ILE A 238 -54.44 -28.15 -64.66
CA ILE A 238 -54.24 -27.04 -63.73
C ILE A 238 -54.53 -27.45 -62.26
N HIS A 239 -55.40 -28.44 -62.04
CA HIS A 239 -55.78 -28.92 -60.70
C HIS A 239 -54.58 -29.30 -59.80
N PRO A 240 -53.60 -30.12 -60.25
CA PRO A 240 -52.46 -30.48 -59.40
C PRO A 240 -51.54 -29.29 -59.06
N LEU A 241 -51.51 -28.25 -59.90
CA LEU A 241 -50.74 -27.04 -59.60
C LEU A 241 -51.41 -26.22 -58.50
N VAL A 242 -52.74 -26.05 -58.57
CA VAL A 242 -53.51 -25.30 -57.57
C VAL A 242 -53.49 -26.02 -56.22
N GLU A 243 -53.60 -27.35 -56.23
CA GLU A 243 -53.49 -28.18 -55.03
C GLU A 243 -52.12 -28.01 -54.34
N LYS A 244 -51.03 -28.02 -55.11
CA LYS A 244 -49.67 -27.80 -54.61
C LYS A 244 -49.45 -26.39 -54.07
N ILE A 245 -50.09 -25.38 -54.65
CA ILE A 245 -50.09 -24.00 -54.13
C ILE A 245 -50.84 -23.97 -52.79
N GLY A 246 -51.99 -24.63 -52.68
CA GLY A 246 -52.76 -24.72 -51.42
C GLY A 246 -52.00 -25.44 -50.31
N GLU A 247 -51.28 -26.51 -50.65
CA GLU A 247 -50.41 -27.23 -49.71
C GLU A 247 -49.28 -26.32 -49.19
N ARG A 248 -48.60 -25.59 -50.10
CA ARG A 248 -47.55 -24.62 -49.74
C ARG A 248 -48.07 -23.48 -48.86
N VAL A 249 -49.28 -22.99 -49.11
CA VAL A 249 -49.92 -21.93 -48.32
C VAL A 249 -50.24 -22.45 -46.91
N ARG A 250 -50.77 -23.67 -46.79
CA ARG A 250 -51.02 -24.31 -45.49
C ARG A 250 -49.73 -24.55 -44.70
N ASP A 251 -48.65 -24.95 -45.37
CA ASP A 251 -47.33 -25.08 -44.74
C ASP A 251 -46.85 -23.73 -44.18
N MET A 252 -47.00 -22.64 -44.94
CA MET A 252 -46.65 -21.29 -44.48
C MET A 252 -47.51 -20.82 -43.31
N GLU A 253 -48.82 -21.09 -43.32
CA GLU A 253 -49.71 -20.85 -42.17
C GLU A 253 -49.28 -21.65 -40.94
N GLY A 254 -48.86 -22.91 -41.12
CA GLY A 254 -48.33 -23.77 -40.07
C GLY A 254 -47.05 -23.21 -39.44
N ILE A 255 -46.11 -22.71 -40.25
CA ILE A 255 -44.88 -22.07 -39.77
C ILE A 255 -45.19 -20.80 -38.99
N LEU A 256 -46.08 -19.93 -39.49
CA LEU A 256 -46.49 -18.72 -38.77
C LEU A 256 -47.18 -19.04 -37.45
N LYS A 257 -48.01 -20.09 -37.41
CA LYS A 257 -48.65 -20.56 -36.18
C LYS A 257 -47.61 -21.04 -35.16
N ASN A 258 -46.61 -21.82 -35.57
CA ASN A 258 -45.52 -22.25 -34.69
C ASN A 258 -44.70 -21.06 -34.14
N ILE A 259 -44.39 -20.06 -34.97
CA ILE A 259 -43.69 -18.84 -34.54
C ILE A 259 -44.51 -18.09 -33.47
N ARG A 260 -45.82 -18.00 -33.65
CA ARG A 260 -46.74 -17.40 -32.68
C ARG A 260 -46.84 -18.19 -31.37
N ASP A 261 -46.85 -19.52 -31.43
CA ASP A 261 -46.99 -20.38 -30.25
C ASP A 261 -45.69 -20.39 -29.41
N ILE A 262 -44.51 -20.42 -30.03
CA ILE A 262 -43.21 -20.26 -29.34
C ILE A 262 -43.17 -18.92 -28.58
N ARG A 263 -43.71 -17.85 -29.19
CA ARG A 263 -43.75 -16.51 -28.60
C ARG A 263 -44.68 -16.39 -27.39
N LYS A 264 -45.79 -17.13 -27.35
CA LYS A 264 -46.70 -17.17 -26.18
C LYS A 264 -46.03 -17.75 -24.94
N VAL A 265 -45.05 -18.63 -25.12
CA VAL A 265 -44.31 -19.29 -24.04
C VAL A 265 -43.19 -18.39 -23.50
N GLU A 266 -42.59 -17.54 -24.33
CA GLU A 266 -41.48 -16.64 -23.94
C GLU A 266 -41.95 -15.29 -23.35
N GLY A 267 -43.22 -14.93 -23.50
CA GLY A 267 -43.79 -13.65 -23.06
C GLY A 267 -44.62 -13.67 -21.77
N GLY A 268 -44.77 -14.83 -21.10
CA GLY A 268 -45.47 -14.99 -19.82
C GLY A 268 -44.50 -15.36 -18.71
#